data_AF-A0A7S3SH87-F1
#
_entry.id   AF-A0A7S3SH87-F1
#
_cell.length_a   1.000
_cell.length_b   1.000
_cell.length_c   1.000
_cell.angle_alpha   90.00
_cell.angle_beta   90.00
_cell.angle_gamma   90.00
#
_symmetry.space_group_name_H-M   'P 1'
#
loop_
_entity.id
_entity.type
_entity.pdbx_description
1 polymer ?
#
loop_
_entity_poly.entity_id
_entity_poly.type
_entity_poly.pdbx_seq_one_letter_code
_entity_poly.pdbx_strand_id
1 'polypeptide(L)'
;TLHLGIVGYGLVGKELVNQVLASAKGLESELGVRVEVAGIARSKTMVLLKPGSDGGLDGGAWPAGEEPVDLEKMGSHLLAAAAASGGKALVVDNTASDAPAEMYEKWLAAGASVATPNKRAGSGPYPRYEKIMAAAAAGGSHFLYEATVGAGLPIIFPLKNLIRAGDKVEAVEGIFSGTLSYIFNTWKPGMKFSDVVKEAKDKGFTEPDPRDDLSGTDVARKVTILARECGLKIELGDVPVKSLVPDALQDWSPADGANLGDAFVEEIKAYDDEM
;
A
#
# COMPACT_ATOMS: atom_id res chain seq x y z
N THR A 1 21.43 -6.91 -13.19
CA THR A 1 20.07 -7.45 -13.12
C THR A 1 19.43 -7.11 -11.79
N LEU A 2 18.15 -6.74 -11.81
CA LEU A 2 17.30 -6.54 -10.64
C LEU A 2 16.26 -7.66 -10.59
N HIS A 3 16.27 -8.45 -9.51
CA HIS A 3 15.37 -9.58 -9.29
C HIS A 3 14.20 -9.15 -8.41
N LEU A 4 12.99 -9.17 -8.97
CA LEU A 4 11.76 -8.73 -8.33
C LEU A 4 11.00 -9.89 -7.68
N GLY A 5 10.61 -9.73 -6.42
CA GLY A 5 9.58 -10.52 -5.77
C GLY A 5 8.30 -9.71 -5.63
N ILE A 6 7.21 -10.14 -6.27
CA ILE A 6 5.93 -9.43 -6.22
C ILE A 6 5.05 -10.07 -5.15
N VAL A 7 4.81 -9.37 -4.04
CA VAL A 7 3.89 -9.82 -2.99
C VAL A 7 2.56 -9.10 -3.17
N GLY A 8 1.48 -9.85 -3.34
CA GLY A 8 0.17 -9.33 -3.67
C GLY A 8 0.00 -9.12 -5.18
N TYR A 9 -0.79 -10.01 -5.81
CA TYR A 9 -1.11 -9.96 -7.25
C TYR A 9 -2.57 -9.62 -7.51
N GLY A 10 -3.06 -8.58 -6.82
CA GLY A 10 -4.34 -7.93 -7.05
C GLY A 10 -4.27 -6.88 -8.15
N LEU A 11 -5.12 -5.86 -8.09
CA LEU A 11 -5.17 -4.76 -9.07
C LEU A 11 -3.80 -4.09 -9.26
N VAL A 12 -3.20 -3.60 -8.16
CA VAL A 12 -1.91 -2.89 -8.19
C VAL A 12 -0.76 -3.81 -8.62
N GLY A 13 -0.66 -5.01 -8.05
CA GLY A 13 0.43 -5.94 -8.37
C GLY A 13 0.41 -6.44 -9.81
N LYS A 14 -0.77 -6.67 -10.40
CA LYS A 14 -0.91 -7.00 -11.83
C LYS A 14 -0.45 -5.87 -12.71
N GLU A 15 -0.92 -4.66 -12.44
CA GLU A 15 -0.57 -3.48 -13.22
C GLU A 15 0.93 -3.17 -13.13
N LEU A 16 1.53 -3.28 -11.94
CA LEU A 16 2.98 -3.17 -11.76
C LEU A 16 3.73 -4.17 -12.65
N VAL A 17 3.33 -5.44 -12.66
CA VAL A 17 4.00 -6.46 -13.49
C VAL A 17 3.85 -6.13 -14.98
N ASN A 18 2.65 -5.72 -15.43
CA ASN A 18 2.44 -5.30 -16.81
C ASN A 18 3.36 -4.14 -17.21
N GLN A 19 3.46 -3.11 -16.37
CA GLN A 19 4.32 -1.94 -16.62
C GLN A 19 5.81 -2.32 -16.64
N VAL A 20 6.25 -3.18 -15.72
CA VAL A 20 7.63 -3.67 -15.66
C VAL A 20 7.97 -4.45 -16.94
N LEU A 21 7.12 -5.38 -17.37
CA LEU A 21 7.37 -6.19 -18.56
C LEU A 21 7.34 -5.32 -19.83
N ALA A 22 6.40 -4.39 -19.95
CA ALA A 22 6.31 -3.46 -21.07
C ALA A 22 7.54 -2.54 -21.16
N SER A 23 8.11 -2.15 -20.02
CA SER A 23 9.26 -1.23 -19.95
C SER A 23 10.62 -1.93 -19.94
N ALA A 24 10.67 -3.26 -19.75
CA ALA A 24 11.90 -4.01 -19.50
C ALA A 24 12.97 -3.80 -20.58
N LYS A 25 12.58 -3.82 -21.87
CA LYS A 25 13.50 -3.58 -22.98
C LYS A 25 14.10 -2.17 -22.95
N GLY A 26 13.29 -1.16 -22.65
CA GLY A 26 13.73 0.23 -22.55
C GLY A 26 14.69 0.44 -21.37
N LEU A 27 14.36 -0.12 -20.20
CA LEU A 27 15.24 -0.08 -19.01
C LEU A 27 16.60 -0.73 -19.29
N GLU A 28 16.63 -1.83 -20.02
CA GLU A 28 17.89 -2.49 -20.39
C GLU A 28 18.67 -1.67 -21.43
N SER A 29 18.04 -1.17 -22.49
CA SER A 29 18.74 -0.43 -23.55
C SER A 29 19.20 0.97 -23.14
N GLU A 30 18.44 1.66 -22.30
CA GLU A 30 18.69 3.06 -21.93
C GLU A 30 19.48 3.20 -20.64
N LEU A 31 19.22 2.34 -19.65
CA LEU A 31 19.82 2.44 -18.30
C LEU A 31 20.76 1.28 -17.99
N GLY A 32 20.87 0.27 -18.86
CA GLY A 32 21.64 -0.96 -18.58
C GLY A 32 21.02 -1.80 -17.46
N VAL A 33 19.75 -1.57 -17.11
CA VAL A 33 19.06 -2.25 -16.01
C VAL A 33 18.14 -3.32 -16.55
N ARG A 34 18.63 -4.56 -16.54
CA ARG A 34 17.79 -5.75 -16.77
C ARG A 34 16.94 -6.04 -15.53
N VAL A 35 15.63 -6.12 -15.70
CA VAL A 35 14.66 -6.40 -14.63
C VAL A 35 14.02 -7.76 -14.87
N GLU A 36 13.93 -8.59 -13.84
CA GLU A 36 13.36 -9.94 -13.92
C GLU A 36 12.42 -10.18 -12.75
N VAL A 37 11.23 -10.75 -13.02
CA VAL A 37 10.37 -11.25 -11.95
C VAL A 37 10.86 -12.64 -11.55
N ALA A 38 11.37 -12.77 -10.33
CA ALA A 38 11.93 -14.01 -9.81
C ALA A 38 11.01 -14.70 -8.79
N GLY A 39 9.97 -14.02 -8.30
CA GLY A 39 8.94 -14.62 -7.46
C GLY A 39 7.66 -13.81 -7.45
N ILE A 40 6.53 -14.49 -7.25
CA ILE A 40 5.21 -13.84 -7.14
C ILE A 40 4.34 -14.56 -6.11
N ALA A 41 3.63 -13.81 -5.27
CA ALA A 41 2.80 -14.35 -4.20
C ALA A 41 1.41 -13.71 -4.15
N ARG A 42 0.43 -14.52 -3.78
CA ARG A 42 -0.91 -14.15 -3.31
C ARG A 42 -1.04 -14.50 -1.83
N SER A 43 -2.22 -14.30 -1.26
CA SER A 43 -2.48 -14.56 0.16
C SER A 43 -2.24 -16.01 0.60
N LYS A 44 -2.33 -16.99 -0.30
CA LYS A 44 -2.21 -18.43 0.04
C LYS A 44 -1.09 -19.16 -0.69
N THR A 45 -0.75 -18.72 -1.90
CA THR A 45 0.18 -19.41 -2.78
C THR A 45 1.23 -18.46 -3.33
N MET A 46 2.36 -19.02 -3.72
CA MET A 46 3.41 -18.32 -4.43
C MET A 46 3.99 -19.19 -5.54
N VAL A 47 4.73 -18.56 -6.44
CA VAL A 47 5.53 -19.21 -7.47
C VAL A 47 6.90 -18.57 -7.47
N LEU A 48 7.95 -19.41 -7.38
CA LEU A 48 9.34 -18.98 -7.53
C LEU A 48 9.77 -19.26 -8.96
N LEU A 49 10.12 -18.19 -9.68
CA LEU A 49 10.52 -18.25 -11.08
C LEU A 49 12.02 -18.47 -11.20
N LYS A 50 12.42 -19.19 -12.25
CA LYS A 50 13.83 -19.36 -12.58
C LYS A 50 14.38 -18.02 -13.11
N PRO A 51 15.62 -17.64 -12.74
CA PRO A 51 16.27 -16.46 -13.31
C PRO A 51 16.22 -16.47 -14.85
N GLY A 52 15.94 -15.32 -15.45
CA GLY A 52 15.77 -15.17 -16.90
C GLY A 52 14.44 -15.66 -17.49
N SER A 53 13.51 -16.17 -16.68
CA SER A 53 12.14 -16.47 -17.10
C SER A 53 11.18 -15.38 -16.64
N ASP A 54 10.25 -14.98 -17.49
CA ASP A 54 9.10 -14.15 -17.12
C ASP A 54 7.94 -14.98 -16.51
N GLY A 55 8.10 -16.30 -16.41
CA GLY A 55 7.08 -17.21 -15.92
C GLY A 55 5.79 -17.26 -16.75
N GLY A 56 5.75 -16.67 -17.95
CA GLY A 56 4.52 -16.48 -18.70
C GLY A 56 3.59 -15.42 -18.10
N LEU A 57 4.13 -14.46 -17.35
CA LEU A 57 3.38 -13.34 -16.78
C LEU A 57 2.90 -12.32 -17.84
N ASP A 58 3.41 -12.40 -19.07
CA ASP A 58 2.96 -11.58 -20.19
C ASP A 58 1.45 -11.81 -20.44
N GLY A 59 0.66 -10.74 -20.34
CA GLY A 59 -0.81 -10.80 -20.38
C GLY A 59 -1.51 -11.05 -19.03
N GLY A 60 -0.79 -11.06 -17.91
CA GLY A 60 -1.36 -11.08 -16.55
C GLY A 60 -1.82 -12.46 -16.07
N ALA A 61 -1.46 -13.53 -16.79
CA ALA A 61 -1.75 -14.90 -16.39
C ALA A 61 -0.94 -15.29 -15.15
N TRP A 62 -1.55 -16.12 -14.28
CA TRP A 62 -0.85 -16.64 -13.13
C TRP A 62 0.06 -17.82 -13.54
N PRO A 63 1.34 -17.83 -13.12
CA PRO A 63 2.27 -18.87 -13.53
C PRO A 63 1.94 -20.23 -12.90
N ALA A 64 2.32 -21.31 -13.59
CA ALA A 64 2.19 -22.67 -13.07
C ALA A 64 3.25 -22.99 -12.00
N GLY A 65 3.04 -24.07 -11.24
CA GLY A 65 3.99 -24.52 -10.22
C GLY A 65 3.80 -23.84 -8.85
N GLU A 66 2.55 -23.60 -8.48
CA GLU A 66 2.19 -23.02 -7.18
C GLU A 66 2.65 -23.89 -6.01
N GLU A 67 3.13 -23.22 -4.97
CA GLU A 67 3.37 -23.78 -3.65
C GLU A 67 2.77 -22.87 -2.56
N PRO A 68 2.57 -23.35 -1.33
CA PRO A 68 2.10 -22.51 -0.23
C PRO A 68 3.00 -21.28 -0.05
N VAL A 69 2.40 -20.14 0.29
CA VAL A 69 3.14 -18.90 0.47
C VAL A 69 4.16 -19.03 1.61
N ASP A 70 5.42 -18.71 1.30
CA ASP A 70 6.52 -18.61 2.25
C ASP A 70 7.38 -17.41 1.86
N LEU A 71 7.11 -16.29 2.55
CA LEU A 71 7.76 -15.00 2.30
C LEU A 71 9.26 -15.01 2.67
N GLU A 72 9.66 -15.87 3.60
CA GLU A 72 11.06 -16.05 3.93
C GLU A 72 11.80 -16.77 2.79
N LYS A 73 11.25 -17.90 2.34
CA LYS A 73 11.78 -18.65 1.20
C LYS A 73 11.85 -17.78 -0.06
N MET A 74 10.83 -16.96 -0.32
CA MET A 74 10.86 -16.00 -1.43
C MET A 74 12.03 -15.01 -1.29
N GLY A 75 12.21 -14.41 -0.11
CA GLY A 75 13.34 -13.50 0.13
C GLY A 75 14.69 -14.16 -0.12
N SER A 76 14.90 -15.37 0.39
CA SER A 76 16.12 -16.15 0.15
C SER A 76 16.34 -16.48 -1.32
N HIS A 77 15.28 -16.81 -2.06
CA HIS A 77 15.34 -17.08 -3.50
C HIS A 77 15.82 -15.85 -4.30
N LEU A 78 15.27 -14.67 -4.00
CA LEU A 78 15.67 -13.42 -4.66
C LEU A 78 17.14 -13.06 -4.37
N LEU A 79 17.56 -13.23 -3.12
CA LEU A 79 18.94 -12.97 -2.71
C LEU A 79 19.93 -13.92 -3.39
N ALA A 80 19.59 -15.21 -3.50
CA ALA A 80 20.39 -16.19 -4.21
C ALA A 80 20.50 -15.86 -5.71
N ALA A 81 19.40 -15.47 -6.35
CA ALA A 81 19.40 -15.02 -7.75
C ALA A 81 20.27 -13.77 -7.95
N ALA A 82 20.16 -12.80 -7.05
CA ALA A 82 20.99 -11.59 -7.06
C ALA A 82 22.48 -11.90 -6.89
N ALA A 83 22.84 -12.77 -5.95
CA ALA A 83 24.23 -13.19 -5.74
C ALA A 83 24.80 -13.90 -6.98
N ALA A 84 24.04 -14.82 -7.58
CA ALA A 84 24.47 -15.58 -8.76
C ALA A 84 24.69 -14.70 -9.99
N SER A 85 23.92 -13.61 -10.14
CA SER A 85 24.04 -12.70 -11.28
C SER A 85 24.88 -11.44 -11.02
N GLY A 86 25.44 -11.28 -9.81
CA GLY A 86 26.01 -9.99 -9.38
C GLY A 86 25.00 -8.84 -9.36
N GLY A 87 23.71 -9.15 -9.24
CA GLY A 87 22.58 -8.23 -9.32
C GLY A 87 22.10 -7.72 -7.96
N LYS A 88 20.85 -7.28 -7.91
CA LYS A 88 20.16 -6.80 -6.71
C LYS A 88 18.81 -7.49 -6.55
N ALA A 89 18.36 -7.64 -5.31
CA ALA A 89 17.03 -8.16 -4.97
C ALA A 89 16.11 -7.01 -4.54
N LEU A 90 14.87 -7.02 -5.00
CA LEU A 90 13.82 -6.08 -4.60
C LEU A 90 12.51 -6.83 -4.39
N VAL A 91 11.95 -6.73 -3.18
CA VAL A 91 10.59 -7.17 -2.90
C VAL A 91 9.66 -5.98 -3.10
N VAL A 92 8.59 -6.17 -3.88
CA VAL A 92 7.53 -5.19 -4.05
C VAL A 92 6.25 -5.71 -3.40
N ASP A 93 5.91 -5.20 -2.22
CA ASP A 93 4.70 -5.56 -1.50
C ASP A 93 3.54 -4.63 -1.84
N ASN A 94 2.58 -5.15 -2.60
CA ASN A 94 1.37 -4.50 -3.06
C ASN A 94 0.13 -4.90 -2.23
N THR A 95 0.33 -5.40 -1.01
CA THR A 95 -0.76 -5.79 -0.11
C THR A 95 -1.17 -4.66 0.83
N ALA A 96 -2.23 -4.91 1.61
CA ALA A 96 -2.64 -4.09 2.75
C ALA A 96 -2.55 -4.90 4.08
N SER A 97 -1.60 -5.84 4.15
CA SER A 97 -1.48 -6.84 5.22
C SER A 97 -0.27 -6.59 6.12
N ASP A 98 -0.36 -6.98 7.38
CA ASP A 98 0.79 -6.97 8.29
C ASP A 98 1.81 -8.06 7.97
N ALA A 99 1.38 -9.20 7.42
CA ALA A 99 2.27 -10.36 7.25
C ALA A 99 3.51 -10.08 6.39
N PRO A 100 3.44 -9.38 5.23
CA PRO A 100 4.64 -8.97 4.52
C PRO A 100 5.42 -7.86 5.24
N ALA A 101 4.74 -6.93 5.91
CA ALA A 101 5.39 -5.83 6.66
C ALA A 101 6.29 -6.35 7.80
N GLU A 102 5.92 -7.46 8.44
CA GLU A 102 6.76 -8.15 9.43
C GLU A 102 8.08 -8.68 8.86
N MET A 103 8.17 -8.91 7.54
CA MET A 103 9.36 -9.44 6.89
C MET A 103 10.36 -8.35 6.47
N TYR A 104 9.96 -7.08 6.48
CA TYR A 104 10.73 -5.98 5.89
C TYR A 104 12.10 -5.80 6.55
N GLU A 105 12.16 -5.81 7.88
CA GLU A 105 13.44 -5.72 8.61
C GLU A 105 14.39 -6.82 8.16
N LYS A 106 13.91 -8.07 8.09
CA LYS A 106 14.70 -9.24 7.70
C LYS A 106 15.19 -9.15 6.27
N TRP A 107 14.34 -8.74 5.32
CA TRP A 107 14.73 -8.57 3.93
C TRP A 107 15.77 -7.44 3.76
N LEU A 108 15.53 -6.29 4.37
CA LEU A 108 16.43 -5.13 4.31
C LEU A 108 17.80 -5.46 4.90
N ALA A 109 17.83 -6.08 6.09
CA ALA A 109 19.06 -6.50 6.77
C ALA A 109 19.85 -7.55 5.97
N ALA A 110 19.16 -8.39 5.18
CA ALA A 110 19.80 -9.36 4.30
C ALA A 110 20.26 -8.77 2.95
N GLY A 111 20.00 -7.48 2.70
CA GLY A 111 20.42 -6.78 1.47
C GLY A 111 19.37 -6.75 0.35
N ALA A 112 18.16 -7.25 0.59
CA ALA A 112 17.04 -7.08 -0.35
C ALA A 112 16.36 -5.73 -0.11
N SER A 113 16.18 -4.94 -1.16
CA SER A 113 15.41 -3.70 -1.07
C SER A 113 13.92 -4.02 -0.98
N VAL A 114 13.12 -3.09 -0.44
CA VAL A 114 11.66 -3.20 -0.35
C VAL A 114 11.02 -1.96 -0.96
N ALA A 115 10.07 -2.15 -1.87
CA ALA A 115 9.17 -1.11 -2.38
C ALA A 115 7.73 -1.43 -2.03
N THR A 116 6.92 -0.45 -1.61
CA THR A 116 5.56 -0.77 -1.14
C THR A 116 4.58 0.41 -1.13
N PRO A 117 3.31 0.20 -1.54
CA PRO A 117 2.17 1.03 -1.12
C PRO A 117 1.54 0.60 0.23
N ASN A 118 2.05 -0.45 0.87
CA ASN A 118 1.48 -0.99 2.10
C ASN A 118 1.74 -0.06 3.29
N LYS A 119 0.70 0.70 3.65
CA LYS A 119 0.72 1.63 4.78
C LYS A 119 0.96 0.94 6.12
N ARG A 120 0.74 -0.38 6.26
CA ARG A 120 0.91 -1.11 7.53
C ARG A 120 2.35 -1.01 8.05
N ALA A 121 3.34 -0.97 7.18
CA ALA A 121 4.74 -0.81 7.59
C ALA A 121 4.98 0.54 8.28
N GLY A 122 4.48 1.63 7.69
CA GLY A 122 4.71 2.98 8.20
C GLY A 122 3.71 3.46 9.26
N SER A 123 2.51 2.88 9.33
CA SER A 123 1.44 3.26 10.29
C SER A 123 1.12 2.20 11.34
N GLY A 124 1.76 1.02 11.28
CA GLY A 124 1.63 -0.01 12.31
C GLY A 124 2.45 0.32 13.56
N PRO A 125 2.65 -0.68 14.45
CA PRO A 125 3.34 -0.49 15.73
C PRO A 125 4.68 0.23 15.56
N TYR A 126 4.92 1.28 16.34
CA TYR A 126 6.13 2.10 16.25
C TYR A 126 7.43 1.28 16.32
N PRO A 127 7.58 0.25 17.19
CA PRO A 127 8.79 -0.56 17.23
C PRO A 127 9.10 -1.29 15.92
N ARG A 128 8.08 -1.73 15.17
CA ARG A 128 8.27 -2.36 13.86
C ARG A 128 8.77 -1.35 12.84
N TYR A 129 8.18 -0.16 12.81
CA TYR A 129 8.63 0.93 11.94
C TYR A 129 10.09 1.30 12.22
N GLU A 130 10.47 1.49 13.49
CA GLU A 130 11.83 1.85 13.88
C GLU A 130 12.86 0.81 13.40
N LYS A 131 12.56 -0.49 13.54
CA LYS A 131 13.41 -1.57 13.03
C LYS A 131 13.56 -1.57 11.51
N ILE A 132 12.47 -1.35 10.78
CA ILE A 132 12.49 -1.24 9.31
C ILE A 132 13.40 -0.07 8.87
N MET A 133 13.22 1.10 9.50
CA MET A 133 14.01 2.29 9.19
C MET A 133 15.49 2.12 9.56
N ALA A 134 15.78 1.49 10.71
CA ALA A 134 17.14 1.18 11.13
C ALA A 134 17.83 0.20 10.17
N ALA A 135 17.12 -0.85 9.73
CA ALA A 135 17.65 -1.81 8.75
C ALA A 135 17.96 -1.13 7.40
N ALA A 136 17.09 -0.24 6.94
CA ALA A 136 17.35 0.54 5.72
C ALA A 136 18.52 1.53 5.89
N ALA A 137 18.70 2.12 7.08
CA ALA A 137 19.75 3.07 7.37
C ALA A 137 21.15 2.42 7.54
N ALA A 138 21.20 1.15 7.94
CA ALA A 138 22.44 0.38 8.05
C ALA A 138 23.18 0.23 6.69
N GLY A 139 22.47 0.44 5.58
CA GLY A 139 23.01 0.44 4.22
C GLY A 139 22.93 -0.92 3.53
N GLY A 140 23.20 -0.94 2.22
CA GLY A 140 23.17 -2.14 1.39
C GLY A 140 21.82 -2.47 0.73
N SER A 141 20.74 -1.86 1.21
CA SER A 141 19.38 -1.97 0.66
C SER A 141 18.61 -0.66 0.79
N HIS A 142 17.44 -0.57 0.14
CA HIS A 142 16.58 0.61 0.17
C HIS A 142 15.15 0.25 0.60
N PHE A 143 14.56 1.08 1.45
CA PHE A 143 13.12 1.06 1.74
C PHE A 143 12.43 2.21 1.01
N LEU A 144 11.54 1.87 0.07
CA LEU A 144 10.85 2.78 -0.84
C LEU A 144 9.34 2.66 -0.60
N TYR A 145 8.68 3.77 -0.26
CA TYR A 145 7.28 3.74 0.20
C TYR A 145 6.50 4.97 -0.26
N GLU A 146 6.88 5.55 -1.40
CA GLU A 146 6.24 6.74 -1.99
C GLU A 146 4.72 6.54 -2.15
N ALA A 147 4.31 5.39 -2.68
CA ALA A 147 2.91 5.09 -2.96
C ALA A 147 2.03 4.87 -1.71
N THR A 148 2.59 4.94 -0.49
CA THR A 148 1.80 4.85 0.75
C THR A 148 0.98 6.12 1.01
N VAL A 149 1.45 7.28 0.56
CA VAL A 149 0.81 8.58 0.76
C VAL A 149 0.80 9.37 -0.55
N GLY A 150 -0.37 9.80 -1.00
CA GLY A 150 -0.50 10.55 -2.25
C GLY A 150 -0.58 9.68 -3.52
N ALA A 151 -0.53 8.35 -3.40
CA ALA A 151 -0.58 7.40 -4.51
C ALA A 151 0.53 7.67 -5.55
N GLY A 152 0.20 8.30 -6.68
CA GLY A 152 1.19 8.69 -7.70
C GLY A 152 1.82 10.07 -7.47
N LEU A 153 1.34 10.84 -6.49
CA LEU A 153 1.89 12.16 -6.17
C LEU A 153 3.20 12.01 -5.39
N PRO A 154 4.26 12.75 -5.75
CA PRO A 154 5.49 12.76 -4.99
C PRO A 154 5.28 13.57 -3.70
N ILE A 155 5.22 12.88 -2.56
CA ILE A 155 5.03 13.44 -1.22
C ILE A 155 6.19 13.06 -0.30
N ILE A 156 6.49 11.75 -0.20
CA ILE A 156 7.49 11.22 0.72
C ILE A 156 8.88 11.67 0.30
N PHE A 157 9.23 11.49 -0.99
CA PHE A 157 10.56 11.87 -1.48
C PHE A 157 10.84 13.37 -1.35
N PRO A 158 9.95 14.30 -1.78
CA PRO A 158 10.16 15.73 -1.53
C PRO A 158 10.29 16.07 -0.04
N LEU A 159 9.44 15.51 0.82
CA LEU A 159 9.49 15.74 2.27
C LEU A 159 10.86 15.33 2.86
N LYS A 160 11.34 14.13 2.50
CA LYS A 160 12.65 13.63 2.94
C LYS A 160 13.78 14.51 2.44
N ASN A 161 13.70 15.05 1.24
CA ASN A 161 14.73 15.93 0.70
C ASN A 161 14.79 17.27 1.43
N LEU A 162 13.65 17.88 1.76
CA LEU A 162 13.60 19.10 2.59
C LEU A 162 14.29 18.86 3.94
N ILE A 163 13.92 17.78 4.63
CA ILE A 163 14.50 17.42 5.93
C ILE A 163 16.02 17.17 5.81
N ARG A 164 16.46 16.45 4.76
CA ARG A 164 17.88 16.19 4.51
C ARG A 164 18.68 17.45 4.17
N ALA A 165 18.04 18.45 3.55
CA ALA A 165 18.65 19.74 3.27
C ALA A 165 18.80 20.61 4.54
N GLY A 166 18.18 20.21 5.66
CA GLY A 166 18.23 20.91 6.93
C GLY A 166 16.97 21.70 7.26
N ASP A 167 15.91 21.60 6.45
CA ASP A 167 14.65 22.26 6.74
C ASP A 167 13.95 21.59 7.94
N LYS A 168 13.25 22.43 8.71
CA LYS A 168 12.36 21.97 9.78
C LYS A 168 10.92 22.09 9.31
N VAL A 169 10.25 20.96 9.18
CA VAL A 169 8.84 20.91 8.78
C VAL A 169 7.99 21.42 9.95
N GLU A 170 7.25 22.51 9.73
CA GLU A 170 6.35 23.09 10.75
C GLU A 170 4.96 22.43 10.72
N ALA A 171 4.44 22.16 9.52
CA ALA A 171 3.14 21.52 9.32
C ALA A 171 3.08 20.79 7.98
N VAL A 172 2.25 19.74 7.93
CA VAL A 172 1.82 19.08 6.69
C VAL A 172 0.30 18.99 6.71
N GLU A 173 -0.34 19.68 5.78
CA GLU A 173 -1.80 19.74 5.67
C GLU A 173 -2.22 19.32 4.25
N GLY A 174 -3.34 18.60 4.14
CA GLY A 174 -3.80 18.16 2.84
C GLY A 174 -5.03 17.26 2.89
N ILE A 175 -5.58 17.00 1.72
CA ILE A 175 -6.69 16.07 1.53
C ILE A 175 -6.11 14.71 1.13
N PHE A 176 -6.13 13.78 2.07
CA PHE A 176 -5.47 12.47 1.91
C PHE A 176 -6.41 11.34 1.48
N SER A 177 -7.70 11.61 1.23
CA SER A 177 -8.66 10.62 0.74
C SER A 177 -9.39 11.15 -0.49
N GLY A 178 -9.35 10.38 -1.59
CA GLY A 178 -10.09 10.69 -2.81
C GLY A 178 -11.59 10.60 -2.60
N THR A 179 -12.05 9.59 -1.86
CA THR A 179 -13.45 9.36 -1.52
C THR A 179 -14.02 10.49 -0.68
N LEU A 180 -13.35 10.88 0.41
CA LEU A 180 -13.79 12.00 1.24
C LEU A 180 -13.73 13.31 0.47
N SER A 181 -12.70 13.53 -0.36
CA SER A 181 -12.63 14.69 -1.25
C SER A 181 -13.85 14.76 -2.17
N TYR A 182 -14.23 13.65 -2.80
CA TYR A 182 -15.39 13.59 -3.68
C TYR A 182 -16.68 13.89 -2.91
N ILE A 183 -16.89 13.25 -1.75
CA ILE A 183 -18.09 13.44 -0.93
C ILE A 183 -18.24 14.90 -0.52
N PHE A 184 -17.20 15.51 0.08
CA PHE A 184 -17.27 16.89 0.55
C PHE A 184 -17.34 17.94 -0.57
N ASN A 185 -16.81 17.65 -1.77
CA ASN A 185 -16.97 18.56 -2.91
C ASN A 185 -18.35 18.42 -3.58
N THR A 186 -19.00 17.27 -3.43
CA THR A 186 -20.34 16.99 -3.98
C THR A 186 -21.45 17.43 -3.04
N TRP A 187 -21.26 17.27 -1.72
CA TRP A 187 -22.27 17.53 -0.71
C TRP A 187 -22.53 19.04 -0.53
N LYS A 188 -23.74 19.47 -0.88
CA LYS A 188 -24.17 20.89 -0.87
C LYS A 188 -25.37 21.09 0.04
N PRO A 189 -25.63 22.34 0.50
CA PRO A 189 -26.82 22.65 1.27
C PRO A 189 -28.10 22.15 0.59
N GLY A 190 -28.94 21.43 1.34
CA GLY A 190 -30.18 20.82 0.86
C GLY A 190 -30.03 19.39 0.31
N MET A 191 -28.83 18.83 0.27
CA MET A 191 -28.60 17.42 -0.06
C MET A 191 -28.48 16.57 1.19
N LYS A 192 -28.99 15.34 1.12
CA LYS A 192 -28.78 14.31 2.13
C LYS A 192 -27.38 13.74 2.03
N PHE A 193 -26.73 13.51 3.17
CA PHE A 193 -25.40 12.91 3.21
C PHE A 193 -25.44 11.49 2.64
N SER A 194 -26.47 10.70 2.99
CA SER A 194 -26.68 9.35 2.48
C SER A 194 -26.72 9.27 0.96
N ASP A 195 -27.34 10.26 0.30
CA ASP A 195 -27.50 10.30 -1.15
C ASP A 195 -26.14 10.51 -1.83
N VAL A 196 -25.27 11.34 -1.24
CA VAL A 196 -23.91 11.58 -1.74
C VAL A 196 -23.02 10.35 -1.53
N VAL A 197 -23.12 9.69 -0.38
CA VAL A 197 -22.40 8.43 -0.12
C VAL A 197 -22.85 7.35 -1.10
N LYS A 198 -24.16 7.23 -1.34
CA LYS A 198 -24.71 6.31 -2.35
C LYS A 198 -24.15 6.60 -3.73
N GLU A 199 -24.15 7.87 -4.15
CA GLU A 199 -23.61 8.26 -5.45
C GLU A 199 -22.12 7.94 -5.58
N ALA A 200 -21.33 8.20 -4.53
CA ALA A 200 -19.91 7.88 -4.50
C ALA A 200 -19.69 6.36 -4.65
N LYS A 201 -20.48 5.54 -3.94
CA LYS A 201 -20.44 4.08 -4.04
C LYS A 201 -20.85 3.59 -5.43
N ASP A 202 -21.94 4.11 -5.99
CA ASP A 202 -22.46 3.71 -7.31
C ASP A 202 -21.45 4.04 -8.43
N LYS A 203 -20.61 5.08 -8.25
CA LYS A 203 -19.48 5.43 -9.13
C LYS A 203 -18.20 4.65 -8.85
N GLY A 204 -18.16 3.81 -7.83
CA GLY A 204 -16.97 3.06 -7.42
C GLY A 204 -15.88 3.91 -6.78
N PHE A 205 -16.24 5.05 -6.18
CA PHE A 205 -15.30 5.89 -5.43
C PHE A 205 -15.12 5.45 -3.97
N THR A 206 -16.01 4.61 -3.44
CA THR A 206 -15.84 4.01 -2.12
C THR A 206 -15.29 2.59 -2.26
N GLU A 207 -14.73 2.06 -1.17
CA GLU A 207 -14.58 0.63 -0.99
C GLU A 207 -15.95 -0.08 -0.97
N PRO A 208 -16.01 -1.43 -1.09
CA PRO A 208 -17.27 -2.17 -1.02
C PRO A 208 -18.07 -1.91 0.26
N ASP A 209 -17.37 -1.63 1.36
CA ASP A 209 -17.93 -1.08 2.59
C ASP A 209 -17.52 0.40 2.73
N PRO A 210 -18.44 1.37 2.56
CA PRO A 210 -18.14 2.79 2.66
C PRO A 210 -17.56 3.22 4.01
N ARG A 211 -17.74 2.44 5.08
CA ARG A 211 -17.17 2.74 6.41
C ARG A 211 -15.65 2.75 6.40
N ASP A 212 -15.02 1.97 5.52
CA ASP A 212 -13.56 1.94 5.40
C ASP A 212 -12.98 3.32 5.01
N ASP A 213 -13.74 4.08 4.21
CA ASP A 213 -13.41 5.46 3.83
C ASP A 213 -13.90 6.48 4.88
N LEU A 214 -15.16 6.36 5.30
CA LEU A 214 -15.84 7.32 6.16
C LEU A 214 -15.31 7.33 7.60
N SER A 215 -14.73 6.23 8.07
CA SER A 215 -14.11 6.15 9.40
C SER A 215 -12.89 7.06 9.55
N GLY A 216 -12.27 7.48 8.44
CA GLY A 216 -11.03 8.27 8.46
C GLY A 216 -9.78 7.45 8.79
N THR A 217 -9.88 6.12 8.96
CA THR A 217 -8.74 5.26 9.32
C THR A 217 -7.63 5.30 8.27
N ASP A 218 -7.97 5.31 6.98
CA ASP A 218 -6.97 5.41 5.91
C ASP A 218 -6.22 6.76 5.93
N VAL A 219 -6.94 7.85 6.22
CA VAL A 219 -6.36 9.18 6.41
C VAL A 219 -5.42 9.17 7.61
N ALA A 220 -5.84 8.60 8.74
CA ALA A 220 -5.03 8.50 9.95
C ALA A 220 -3.72 7.73 9.70
N ARG A 221 -3.76 6.65 8.91
CA ARG A 221 -2.54 5.92 8.50
C ARG A 221 -1.59 6.79 7.69
N LYS A 222 -2.10 7.54 6.71
CA LYS A 222 -1.29 8.45 5.89
C LYS A 222 -0.67 9.58 6.71
N VAL A 223 -1.44 10.17 7.61
CA VAL A 223 -0.96 11.21 8.55
C VAL A 223 0.09 10.63 9.50
N THR A 224 -0.11 9.41 10.01
CA THR A 224 0.88 8.73 10.86
C THR A 224 2.22 8.57 10.16
N ILE A 225 2.19 8.15 8.88
CA ILE A 225 3.39 8.00 8.06
C ILE A 225 4.10 9.36 7.91
N LEU A 226 3.36 10.41 7.53
CA LEU A 226 3.93 11.75 7.35
C LEU A 226 4.51 12.33 8.65
N ALA A 227 3.82 12.16 9.77
CA ALA A 227 4.31 12.61 11.07
C ALA A 227 5.60 11.88 11.47
N ARG A 228 5.68 10.57 11.23
CA ARG A 228 6.90 9.80 11.46
C ARG A 228 8.05 10.24 10.53
N GLU A 229 7.77 10.55 9.26
CA GLU A 229 8.77 11.16 8.36
C GLU A 229 9.27 12.51 8.87
N CYS A 230 8.41 13.30 9.52
CA CYS A 230 8.79 14.56 10.17
C CYS A 230 9.53 14.37 11.50
N GLY A 231 9.83 13.13 11.91
CA GLY A 231 10.58 12.80 13.12
C GLY A 231 9.73 12.62 14.39
N LEU A 232 8.39 12.59 14.28
CA LEU A 232 7.52 12.36 15.43
C LEU A 232 7.46 10.86 15.79
N LYS A 233 7.48 10.57 17.10
CA LYS A 233 7.28 9.21 17.63
C LYS A 233 5.82 9.04 18.07
N ILE A 234 4.96 8.65 17.12
CA ILE A 234 3.52 8.47 17.37
C ILE A 234 3.03 7.10 16.95
N GLU A 235 2.00 6.63 17.63
CA GLU A 235 1.18 5.49 17.24
C GLU A 235 -0.06 5.95 16.48
N LEU A 236 -0.69 5.03 15.72
CA LEU A 236 -1.91 5.33 14.96
C LEU A 236 -3.04 5.86 15.88
N GLY A 237 -3.14 5.33 17.10
CA GLY A 237 -4.14 5.75 18.08
C GLY A 237 -3.92 7.16 18.65
N ASP A 238 -2.75 7.76 18.44
CA ASP A 238 -2.49 9.15 18.85
C ASP A 238 -3.08 10.16 17.86
N VAL A 239 -3.45 9.73 16.65
CA VAL A 239 -4.05 10.59 15.64
C VAL A 239 -5.53 10.81 15.98
N PRO A 240 -5.96 12.04 16.29
CA PRO A 240 -7.38 12.31 16.51
C PRO A 240 -8.14 12.18 15.20
N VAL A 241 -9.15 11.30 15.19
CA VAL A 241 -10.00 11.06 14.02
C VAL A 241 -11.44 11.37 14.38
N LYS A 242 -12.08 12.22 13.58
CA LYS A 242 -13.53 12.41 13.61
C LYS A 242 -14.14 11.56 12.50
N SER A 243 -14.73 10.44 12.89
CA SER A 243 -15.43 9.54 11.97
C SER A 243 -16.71 10.20 11.42
N LEU A 244 -17.04 9.91 10.16
CA LEU A 244 -18.34 10.22 9.55
C LEU A 244 -19.31 9.02 9.61
N VAL A 245 -18.88 7.92 10.25
CA VAL A 245 -19.75 6.77 10.53
C VAL A 245 -20.41 7.02 11.89
N PRO A 246 -21.76 7.11 11.96
CA PRO A 246 -22.47 7.20 13.22
C PRO A 246 -22.07 6.07 14.18
N ASP A 247 -21.97 6.34 15.47
CA ASP A 247 -21.48 5.37 16.47
C ASP A 247 -22.27 4.05 16.43
N ALA A 248 -23.59 4.12 16.24
CA ALA A 248 -24.45 2.95 16.13
C ALA A 248 -24.17 2.07 14.90
N LEU A 249 -23.49 2.60 13.88
CA LEU A 249 -23.19 1.89 12.63
C LEU A 249 -21.72 1.44 12.50
N GLN A 250 -20.85 1.79 13.46
CA GLN A 250 -19.43 1.44 13.41
C GLN A 250 -19.22 -0.08 13.43
N ASP A 251 -19.86 -0.77 14.37
CA ASP A 251 -19.78 -2.24 14.54
C ASP A 251 -21.04 -2.97 14.02
N TRP A 252 -21.95 -2.25 13.37
CA TRP A 252 -23.19 -2.80 12.85
C TRP A 252 -22.92 -3.78 11.69
N SER A 253 -23.80 -4.76 11.52
CA SER A 253 -23.80 -5.66 10.37
C SER A 253 -25.23 -5.91 9.92
N PRO A 254 -25.47 -6.02 8.60
CA PRO A 254 -26.79 -6.31 8.07
C PRO A 254 -27.16 -7.78 8.32
N ALA A 255 -28.42 -8.11 8.04
CA ALA A 255 -28.88 -9.50 8.02
C ALA A 255 -28.11 -10.35 6.99
N ASP A 256 -27.99 -11.65 7.27
CA ASP A 256 -27.25 -12.59 6.44
C ASP A 256 -27.66 -12.53 4.96
N GLY A 257 -26.67 -12.41 4.08
CA GLY A 257 -26.85 -12.39 2.62
C GLY A 257 -27.13 -11.01 2.01
N ALA A 258 -27.27 -9.96 2.81
CA ALA A 258 -27.34 -8.59 2.30
C ALA A 258 -25.99 -8.09 1.78
N ASN A 259 -26.01 -7.21 0.78
CA ASN A 259 -24.81 -6.46 0.40
C ASN A 259 -24.48 -5.43 1.48
N LEU A 260 -23.29 -5.55 2.09
CA LEU A 260 -22.88 -4.73 3.22
C LEU A 260 -22.91 -3.22 2.92
N GLY A 261 -22.37 -2.83 1.78
CA GLY A 261 -22.32 -1.42 1.39
C GLY A 261 -23.69 -0.83 1.08
N ASP A 262 -24.55 -1.59 0.38
CA ASP A 262 -25.92 -1.14 0.09
C ASP A 262 -26.74 -1.00 1.38
N ALA A 263 -26.64 -1.99 2.27
CA ALA A 263 -27.35 -1.98 3.53
C ALA A 263 -26.87 -0.84 4.44
N PHE A 264 -25.55 -0.58 4.50
CA PHE A 264 -25.00 0.57 5.22
C PHE A 264 -25.52 1.91 4.70
N VAL A 265 -25.60 2.08 3.38
CA VAL A 265 -26.15 3.29 2.74
C VAL A 265 -27.63 3.48 3.06
N GLU A 266 -28.40 2.42 3.24
CA GLU A 266 -29.80 2.53 3.68
C GLU A 266 -29.89 2.93 5.16
N GLU A 267 -29.07 2.35 6.04
CA GLU A 267 -29.09 2.68 7.48
C GLU A 267 -28.61 4.10 7.79
N ILE A 268 -27.61 4.61 7.06
CA ILE A 268 -27.07 5.96 7.32
C ILE A 268 -28.09 7.07 7.03
N LYS A 269 -29.16 6.81 6.26
CA LYS A 269 -30.28 7.75 6.02
C LYS A 269 -30.94 8.21 7.32
N ALA A 270 -30.96 7.36 8.34
CA ALA A 270 -31.53 7.71 9.64
C ALA A 270 -30.75 8.83 10.35
N TYR A 271 -29.54 9.12 9.91
CA TYR A 271 -28.61 10.09 10.50
C TYR A 271 -28.40 11.32 9.61
N ASP A 272 -29.14 11.49 8.50
CA ASP A 272 -28.99 12.65 7.61
C ASP A 272 -29.21 13.98 8.33
N ASP A 273 -30.11 14.02 9.32
CA ASP A 273 -30.41 15.25 10.09
C ASP A 273 -29.33 15.58 11.14
N GLU A 274 -28.44 14.63 11.43
CA GLU A 274 -27.33 14.79 12.40
C GLU A 274 -26.00 15.18 11.73
N MET A 275 -25.94 15.15 10.39
CA MET A 275 -24.75 15.41 9.56
C MET A 275 -24.75 16.84 9.01
#